data_AF-A0A6P0XRJ7-F1
#
_entry.id   AF-A0A6P0XRJ7-F1
#
_cell.length_a   1.000
_cell.length_b   1.000
_cell.length_c   1.000
_cell.angle_alpha   90.00
_cell.angle_beta   90.00
_cell.angle_gamma   90.00
#
_symmetry.space_group_name_H-M   'P 1'
#
loop_
_entity.id
_entity.type
_entity.pdbx_description
1 polymer ?
#
loop_
_entity_poly.entity_id
_entity_poly.type
_entity_poly.pdbx_seq_one_letter_code
_entity_poly.pdbx_strand_id
1 'polypeptide(L)'
;YWVRTPQEQEEISGHVQIYNENGYEAEINSYIDSDEYIQNFGDNIVPYPRSIRSVVGLKNEAFNQMFSLLRGSATNDSDKRAKLISSVAANLPTPIKPLAIGNGASYGNTEKRFTIAFSTSQAPARLGKLSRQECVVNYSQMSKMVQNIQKTGGKIISISKVA
;
A
#
# COMPACT_ATOMS: atom_id res chain seq x y z
N TYR A 1 -17.25 3.22 -0.32
CA TYR A 1 -16.01 3.95 -0.69
C TYR A 1 -15.72 3.90 -2.19
N TRP A 2 -16.46 4.64 -3.02
CA TRP A 2 -16.40 4.43 -4.48
C TRP A 2 -15.56 5.47 -5.25
N VAL A 3 -15.04 6.52 -4.59
CA VAL A 3 -14.48 7.69 -5.30
C VAL A 3 -13.16 8.24 -4.72
N ARG A 4 -12.98 8.14 -3.40
CA ARG A 4 -11.73 8.52 -2.70
C ARG A 4 -11.45 7.56 -1.55
N THR A 5 -10.24 7.62 -1.02
CA THR A 5 -9.88 6.91 0.22
C THR A 5 -10.41 7.65 1.44
N PRO A 6 -10.68 6.94 2.55
CA PRO A 6 -11.01 7.59 3.81
C PRO A 6 -9.83 8.45 4.27
N GLN A 7 -10.12 9.66 4.74
CA GLN A 7 -9.06 10.59 5.15
C GLN A 7 -8.49 10.25 6.52
N GLU A 8 -9.33 9.77 7.42
CA GLU A 8 -9.01 9.54 8.83
C GLU A 8 -9.82 8.37 9.38
N GLN A 9 -9.40 7.89 10.55
CA GLN A 9 -10.12 6.85 11.29
C GLN A 9 -11.51 7.32 11.74
N GLU A 10 -11.69 8.61 12.00
CA GLU A 10 -12.97 9.20 12.42
C GLU A 10 -14.08 8.96 11.37
N GLU A 11 -13.74 9.11 10.09
CA GLU A 11 -14.64 8.86 8.96
C GLU A 11 -15.07 7.40 8.93
N ILE A 12 -14.12 6.47 9.13
CA ILE A 12 -14.40 5.03 9.18
C ILE A 12 -15.31 4.71 10.36
N SER A 13 -15.06 5.27 11.55
CA SER A 13 -15.94 5.04 12.70
C SER A 13 -17.35 5.55 12.47
N GLY A 14 -17.52 6.70 11.80
CA GLY A 14 -18.84 7.23 11.44
C GLY A 14 -19.63 6.26 10.56
N HIS A 15 -19.01 5.73 9.49
CA HIS A 15 -19.67 4.74 8.63
C HIS A 15 -19.97 3.43 9.36
N VAL A 16 -19.07 2.96 10.23
CA VAL A 16 -19.31 1.77 11.07
C VAL A 16 -20.49 1.99 12.00
N GLN A 17 -20.64 3.19 12.57
CA GLN A 17 -21.78 3.53 13.43
C GLN A 17 -23.09 3.51 12.63
N ILE A 18 -23.13 4.17 11.47
CA ILE A 18 -24.31 4.17 10.59
C ILE A 18 -24.72 2.74 10.21
N TYR A 19 -23.74 1.90 9.85
CA TYR A 19 -23.99 0.50 9.52
C TYR A 19 -24.61 -0.28 10.68
N ASN A 20 -24.08 -0.10 11.90
CA ASN A 20 -24.55 -0.81 13.08
C ASN A 20 -25.95 -0.35 13.54
N GLU A 21 -26.25 0.94 13.40
CA GLU A 21 -27.50 1.54 13.89
C GLU A 21 -28.63 1.43 12.86
N ASN A 22 -28.34 1.69 11.59
CA ASN A 22 -29.34 1.89 10.53
C ASN A 22 -29.24 0.84 9.42
N GLY A 23 -28.26 -0.06 9.48
CA GLY A 23 -28.07 -1.14 8.52
C GLY A 23 -27.35 -0.73 7.23
N TYR A 24 -27.30 -1.68 6.30
CA TYR A 24 -26.51 -1.57 5.07
C TYR A 24 -27.01 -0.49 4.10
N GLU A 25 -28.33 -0.40 3.89
CA GLU A 25 -28.93 0.58 2.97
C GLU A 25 -28.63 2.02 3.41
N ALA A 26 -28.71 2.29 4.72
CA ALA A 26 -28.40 3.60 5.26
C ALA A 26 -26.91 3.95 5.12
N GLU A 27 -26.02 2.96 5.25
CA GLU A 27 -24.58 3.17 5.02
C GLU A 27 -24.30 3.51 3.56
N ILE A 28 -24.95 2.84 2.61
CA ILE A 28 -24.83 3.19 1.18
C ILE A 28 -25.34 4.61 0.92
N ASN A 29 -26.54 4.93 1.40
CA ASN A 29 -27.17 6.24 1.18
C ASN A 29 -26.31 7.37 1.77
N SER A 30 -25.61 7.12 2.88
CA SER A 30 -24.68 8.10 3.47
C SER A 30 -23.58 8.56 2.51
N TYR A 31 -23.20 7.75 1.51
CA TYR A 31 -22.25 8.18 0.48
C TYR A 31 -22.92 8.93 -0.67
N ILE A 32 -24.09 8.47 -1.11
CA ILE A 32 -24.77 9.01 -2.31
C ILE A 32 -25.40 10.37 -2.00
N ASP A 33 -26.00 10.51 -0.81
CA ASP A 33 -26.66 11.74 -0.37
C ASP A 33 -25.67 12.74 0.26
N SER A 34 -24.37 12.46 0.20
CA SER A 34 -23.34 13.35 0.73
C SER A 34 -23.19 14.61 -0.13
N ASP A 35 -22.94 15.75 0.52
CA ASP A 35 -22.59 16.99 -0.18
C ASP A 35 -21.37 16.81 -1.09
N GLU A 36 -20.42 15.95 -0.69
CA GLU A 36 -19.27 15.61 -1.51
C GLU A 36 -19.71 14.95 -2.83
N TYR A 37 -20.65 14.02 -2.80
CA TYR A 37 -21.13 13.37 -4.00
C TYR A 37 -21.86 14.38 -4.92
N ILE A 38 -22.77 15.16 -4.36
CA ILE A 38 -23.58 16.13 -5.11
C ILE A 38 -22.70 17.20 -5.75
N GLN A 39 -21.73 17.75 -5.03
CA GLN A 39 -20.84 18.80 -5.57
C GLN A 39 -19.92 18.30 -6.68
N ASN A 40 -19.60 17.00 -6.71
CA ASN A 40 -18.60 16.46 -7.62
C ASN A 40 -19.17 15.70 -8.81
N PHE A 41 -20.34 15.09 -8.66
CA PHE A 41 -21.02 14.32 -9.70
C PHE A 41 -22.39 14.89 -10.03
N GLY A 42 -23.11 15.38 -9.02
CA GLY A 42 -24.52 15.75 -9.17
C GLY A 42 -25.33 14.57 -9.72
N ASP A 43 -26.33 14.89 -10.54
CA ASP A 43 -27.28 13.88 -11.02
C ASP A 43 -26.89 13.24 -12.36
N ASN A 44 -26.01 13.90 -13.14
CA ASN A 44 -25.80 13.57 -14.56
C ASN A 44 -24.39 13.06 -14.88
N ILE A 45 -23.52 12.86 -13.89
CA ILE A 45 -22.13 12.42 -14.11
C ILE A 45 -21.91 11.08 -13.43
N VAL A 46 -21.35 10.12 -14.18
CA VAL A 46 -20.97 8.82 -13.63
C VAL A 46 -19.77 8.98 -12.70
N PRO A 47 -19.80 8.40 -11.48
CA PRO A 47 -18.70 8.48 -10.54
C PRO A 47 -17.38 7.97 -11.12
N TYR A 48 -16.29 8.70 -10.86
CA TYR A 48 -14.93 8.32 -11.26
C TYR A 48 -13.93 8.57 -10.11
N PRO A 49 -12.83 7.80 -10.00
CA PRO A 49 -11.83 8.01 -8.95
C PRO A 49 -11.20 9.41 -9.05
N ARG A 50 -11.29 10.22 -8.00
CA ARG A 50 -10.79 11.62 -8.01
C ARG A 50 -9.42 11.79 -7.37
N SER A 51 -9.12 10.99 -6.34
CA SER A 51 -7.87 11.06 -5.58
C SER A 51 -6.65 10.48 -6.33
N ILE A 52 -6.73 10.32 -7.66
CA ILE A 52 -5.60 9.96 -8.53
C ILE A 52 -4.77 11.19 -8.95
N ARG A 53 -5.19 12.38 -8.52
CA ARG A 53 -4.48 13.66 -8.68
C ARG A 53 -4.56 14.40 -7.33
N SER A 54 -3.72 15.41 -7.16
CA SER A 54 -3.88 16.33 -6.03
C SER A 54 -5.18 17.11 -6.20
N VAL A 55 -6.04 17.04 -5.19
CA VAL A 55 -7.33 17.76 -5.15
C VAL A 55 -7.25 18.79 -4.03
N VAL A 56 -7.70 20.00 -4.30
CA VAL A 56 -7.76 21.08 -3.30
C VAL A 56 -8.70 20.65 -2.17
N GLY A 57 -8.25 20.78 -0.92
CA GLY A 57 -9.02 20.37 0.26
C GLY A 57 -8.87 18.90 0.67
N LEU A 58 -8.15 18.07 -0.10
CA LEU A 58 -7.77 16.72 0.32
C LEU A 58 -6.29 16.67 0.74
N LYS A 59 -5.97 15.77 1.67
CA LYS A 59 -4.59 15.51 2.06
C LYS A 59 -3.80 14.88 0.92
N ASN A 60 -2.52 15.21 0.79
CA ASN A 60 -1.61 14.54 -0.16
C ASN A 60 -1.55 13.02 0.05
N GLU A 61 -1.77 12.56 1.28
CA GLU A 61 -1.79 11.13 1.59
C GLU A 61 -2.95 10.40 0.90
N ALA A 62 -4.08 11.05 0.64
CA ALA A 62 -5.18 10.45 -0.09
C ALA A 62 -4.74 10.00 -1.50
N PHE A 63 -3.82 10.73 -2.12
CA PHE A 63 -3.22 10.33 -3.39
C PHE A 63 -2.37 9.06 -3.24
N ASN A 64 -1.51 9.00 -2.23
CA ASN A 64 -0.67 7.83 -1.96
C ASN A 64 -1.51 6.58 -1.67
N GLN A 65 -2.55 6.72 -0.85
CA GLN A 65 -3.48 5.65 -0.50
C GLN A 65 -4.28 5.19 -1.71
N MET A 66 -4.77 6.13 -2.53
CA MET A 66 -5.52 5.80 -3.75
C MET A 66 -4.68 4.96 -4.71
N PHE A 67 -3.38 5.26 -4.81
CA PHE A 67 -2.45 4.47 -5.62
C PHE A 67 -2.30 3.01 -5.11
N SER A 68 -2.52 2.77 -3.81
CA SER A 68 -2.53 1.42 -3.24
C SER A 68 -3.81 0.64 -3.54
N LEU A 69 -4.94 1.33 -3.65
CA LEU A 69 -6.23 0.73 -4.04
C LEU A 69 -6.32 0.49 -5.54
N LEU A 70 -6.10 1.55 -6.33
CA LEU A 70 -6.22 1.57 -7.78
C LEU A 70 -4.85 1.38 -8.43
N ARG A 71 -4.59 0.17 -8.91
CA ARG A 71 -3.30 -0.25 -9.49
C ARG A 71 -3.35 -0.28 -11.03
N GLY A 72 -4.22 0.51 -11.65
CA GLY A 72 -4.36 0.62 -13.10
C GLY A 72 -5.41 -0.33 -13.70
N SER A 73 -5.58 -0.25 -15.02
CA SER A 73 -6.73 -0.84 -15.74
C SER A 73 -6.81 -2.37 -15.73
N ALA A 74 -5.71 -3.05 -15.44
CA ALA A 74 -5.63 -4.51 -15.40
C ALA A 74 -5.66 -5.06 -13.96
N THR A 75 -6.46 -4.45 -13.08
CA THR A 75 -6.58 -4.87 -11.68
C THR A 75 -8.03 -5.01 -11.25
N ASN A 76 -8.29 -5.88 -10.27
CA ASN A 76 -9.61 -6.09 -9.70
C ASN A 76 -9.56 -5.96 -8.17
N ASP A 77 -10.72 -5.82 -7.56
CA ASP A 77 -10.93 -5.69 -6.12
C ASP A 77 -11.30 -7.04 -5.46
N SER A 78 -11.04 -8.17 -6.12
CA SER A 78 -11.40 -9.50 -5.60
C SER A 78 -10.59 -9.95 -4.37
N ASP A 79 -9.51 -9.24 -4.03
CA ASP A 79 -8.73 -9.50 -2.82
C ASP A 79 -9.52 -9.06 -1.58
N LYS A 80 -9.83 -10.03 -0.71
CA LYS A 80 -10.60 -9.82 0.53
C LYS A 80 -9.79 -9.15 1.65
N ARG A 81 -8.51 -8.87 1.42
CA ARG A 81 -7.65 -8.23 2.42
C ARG A 81 -7.82 -6.72 2.38
N ALA A 82 -8.06 -6.14 3.55
CA ALA A 82 -8.09 -4.70 3.68
C ALA A 82 -6.67 -4.10 3.53
N LYS A 83 -6.51 -3.18 2.58
CA LYS A 83 -5.20 -2.64 2.18
C LYS A 83 -4.70 -1.49 3.04
N LEU A 84 -5.62 -0.71 3.64
CA LEU A 84 -5.31 0.59 4.26
C LEU A 84 -5.59 0.67 5.77
N ILE A 85 -6.00 -0.43 6.43
CA ILE A 85 -6.42 -0.37 7.85
C ILE A 85 -5.31 0.19 8.74
N SER A 86 -4.11 -0.39 8.68
CA SER A 86 -3.01 0.04 9.55
C SER A 86 -2.52 1.44 9.23
N SER A 87 -2.49 1.83 7.95
CA SER A 87 -2.05 3.15 7.54
C SER A 87 -3.03 4.25 7.92
N VAL A 88 -4.34 4.00 7.78
CA VAL A 88 -5.37 4.99 8.14
C VAL A 88 -5.49 5.10 9.66
N ALA A 89 -5.49 3.98 10.38
CA ALA A 89 -5.57 3.98 11.84
C ALA A 89 -4.36 4.65 12.50
N ALA A 90 -3.16 4.42 11.97
CA ALA A 90 -1.95 5.03 12.51
C ALA A 90 -1.60 6.39 11.86
N ASN A 91 -2.44 6.90 10.94
CA ASN A 91 -2.16 8.09 10.13
C ASN A 91 -0.74 8.09 9.53
N LEU A 92 -0.32 6.91 9.04
CA LEU A 92 1.02 6.69 8.51
C LEU A 92 1.01 6.88 6.99
N PRO A 93 2.08 7.48 6.43
CA PRO A 93 2.20 7.62 4.99
C PRO A 93 2.34 6.27 4.30
N THR A 94 1.59 6.06 3.21
CA THR A 94 1.65 4.86 2.40
C THR A 94 2.67 5.02 1.27
N PRO A 95 3.68 4.13 1.16
CA PRO A 95 4.66 4.25 0.09
C PRO A 95 4.03 3.89 -1.27
N ILE A 96 4.14 4.80 -2.24
CA ILE A 96 3.75 4.55 -3.62
C ILE A 96 4.68 3.48 -4.21
N LYS A 97 4.14 2.29 -4.47
CA LYS A 97 4.86 1.19 -5.12
C LYS A 97 4.57 1.22 -6.62
N PRO A 98 5.54 1.56 -7.49
CA PRO A 98 5.29 1.63 -8.93
C PRO A 98 4.72 0.30 -9.45
N LEU A 99 3.93 0.38 -10.51
CA LEU A 99 3.43 -0.80 -11.20
C LEU A 99 4.60 -1.65 -11.70
N ALA A 100 4.41 -2.97 -11.68
CA ALA A 100 5.41 -3.88 -12.21
C ALA A 100 5.52 -3.65 -13.72
N ILE A 101 6.52 -2.87 -14.13
CA ILE A 101 6.90 -2.74 -15.53
C ILE A 101 7.51 -4.09 -15.93
N GLY A 102 6.93 -4.76 -16.92
CA GLY A 102 7.47 -6.01 -17.46
C GLY A 102 8.94 -5.85 -17.87
N ASN A 103 9.66 -6.97 -17.98
CA ASN A 103 11.12 -7.05 -18.13
C ASN A 103 11.71 -6.44 -19.43
N GLY A 104 11.03 -5.50 -20.11
CA GLY A 104 11.34 -5.03 -21.46
C GLY A 104 12.08 -3.68 -21.61
N ALA A 105 12.41 -2.97 -20.53
CA ALA A 105 13.26 -1.78 -20.62
C ALA A 105 14.74 -2.17 -20.43
N SER A 106 15.69 -1.45 -21.03
CA SER A 106 17.13 -1.65 -20.83
C SER A 106 17.49 -1.51 -19.34
N TYR A 107 17.45 -2.63 -18.62
CA TYR A 107 17.50 -2.70 -17.16
C TYR A 107 18.95 -2.70 -16.70
N GLY A 108 19.59 -1.53 -16.66
CA GLY A 108 20.81 -1.35 -15.89
C GLY A 108 20.51 -1.69 -14.43
N ASN A 109 21.09 -2.77 -13.91
CA ASN A 109 20.93 -3.21 -12.52
C ASN A 109 22.08 -2.77 -11.62
N THR A 110 23.17 -2.27 -12.19
CA THR A 110 24.41 -1.92 -11.48
C THR A 110 24.24 -0.83 -10.43
N GLU A 111 23.39 0.18 -10.68
CA GLU A 111 23.13 1.29 -9.73
C GLU A 111 21.95 1.01 -8.80
N LYS A 112 21.29 -0.15 -8.93
CA LYS A 112 20.09 -0.47 -8.17
C LYS A 112 20.46 -1.06 -6.80
N ARG A 113 19.73 -0.60 -5.78
CA ARG A 113 19.73 -1.18 -4.44
C ARG A 113 18.68 -2.28 -4.36
N PHE A 114 18.98 -3.34 -3.64
CA PHE A 114 18.12 -4.49 -3.41
C PHE A 114 17.99 -4.71 -1.92
N THR A 115 16.77 -4.89 -1.45
CA THR A 115 16.49 -5.36 -0.11
C THR A 115 16.41 -6.87 -0.11
N ILE A 116 17.24 -7.50 0.71
CA ILE A 116 17.23 -8.94 0.94
C ILE A 116 16.62 -9.17 2.32
N ALA A 117 15.45 -9.81 2.36
CA ALA A 117 14.86 -10.33 3.58
C ALA A 117 15.24 -11.80 3.74
N PHE A 118 15.78 -12.17 4.89
CA PHE A 118 16.22 -13.53 5.19
C PHE A 118 15.88 -13.91 6.63
N SER A 119 15.71 -15.20 6.91
CA SER A 119 15.63 -15.71 8.27
C SER A 119 16.99 -16.26 8.71
N THR A 120 17.39 -16.00 9.94
CA THR A 120 18.61 -16.53 10.55
C THR A 120 18.39 -16.85 12.02
N SER A 121 19.10 -17.86 12.52
CA SER A 121 19.08 -18.28 13.93
C SER A 121 20.39 -17.93 14.66
N GLN A 122 21.24 -17.11 14.03
CA GLN A 122 22.56 -16.71 14.52
C GLN A 122 22.48 -15.69 15.67
N ALA A 123 23.61 -15.49 16.37
CA ALA A 123 23.73 -14.59 17.52
C ALA A 123 23.05 -13.20 17.37
N PRO A 124 23.16 -12.46 16.25
CA PRO A 124 22.46 -11.18 16.11
C PRO A 124 20.92 -11.32 16.06
N ALA A 125 20.38 -12.41 15.50
CA ALA A 125 18.94 -12.70 15.55
C ALA A 125 18.48 -13.17 16.94
N ARG A 126 19.34 -13.88 17.68
CA ARG A 126 19.08 -14.27 19.08
C ARG A 126 19.07 -13.05 20.01
N LEU A 127 19.97 -12.09 19.78
CA LEU A 127 20.04 -10.85 20.56
C LEU A 127 18.84 -9.94 20.30
N GLY A 128 18.40 -9.83 19.03
CA GLY A 128 17.23 -9.03 18.66
C GLY A 128 15.87 -9.72 18.83
N LYS A 129 15.84 -11.01 19.23
CA LYS A 129 14.63 -11.88 19.24
C LYS A 129 13.84 -11.87 17.93
N LEU A 130 14.48 -11.52 16.81
CA LEU A 130 13.87 -11.45 15.49
C LEU A 130 14.61 -12.41 14.58
N SER A 131 13.94 -13.48 14.19
CA SER A 131 14.49 -14.45 13.24
C SER A 131 14.57 -13.87 11.82
N ARG A 132 13.67 -12.94 11.47
CA ARG A 132 13.66 -12.24 10.19
C ARG A 132 14.53 -11.00 10.26
N GLN A 133 15.50 -10.91 9.34
CA GLN A 133 16.35 -9.75 9.14
C GLN A 133 16.20 -9.21 7.72
N GLU A 134 16.49 -7.93 7.56
CA GLU A 134 16.37 -7.20 6.30
C GLU A 134 17.63 -6.35 6.10
N CYS A 135 18.28 -6.48 4.95
CA CYS A 135 19.45 -5.68 4.59
C CYS A 135 19.33 -5.11 3.19
N VAL A 136 19.79 -3.88 3.00
CA VAL A 136 19.84 -3.20 1.69
C VAL A 136 21.26 -3.29 1.14
N VAL A 137 21.41 -3.79 -0.09
CA VAL A 137 22.70 -3.95 -0.77
C VAL A 137 22.66 -3.41 -2.19
N ASN A 138 23.80 -2.95 -2.69
CA ASN A 138 23.97 -2.64 -4.11
C ASN A 138 24.11 -3.93 -4.93
N TYR A 139 23.81 -3.88 -6.24
CA TYR A 139 23.97 -5.04 -7.14
C TYR A 139 25.36 -5.67 -7.08
N SER A 140 26.42 -4.85 -7.04
CA SER A 140 27.80 -5.32 -6.94
C SER A 140 28.09 -6.14 -5.68
N GLN A 141 27.37 -5.88 -4.59
CA GLN A 141 27.53 -6.56 -3.30
C GLN A 141 26.56 -7.75 -3.13
N MET A 142 25.61 -7.92 -4.05
CA MET A 142 24.52 -8.89 -3.91
C MET A 142 25.03 -10.32 -3.80
N SER A 143 25.91 -10.74 -4.72
CA SER A 143 26.46 -12.10 -4.73
C SER A 143 27.21 -12.42 -3.42
N LYS A 144 28.07 -11.50 -2.98
CA LYS A 144 28.83 -11.64 -1.73
C LYS A 144 27.90 -11.73 -0.51
N MET A 145 26.85 -10.91 -0.47
CA MET A 145 25.89 -10.92 0.63
C MET A 145 25.07 -12.21 0.68
N VAL A 146 24.55 -12.67 -0.47
CA VAL A 146 23.79 -13.92 -0.58
C VAL A 146 24.63 -15.11 -0.12
N GLN A 147 25.89 -15.18 -0.55
CA GLN A 147 26.81 -16.23 -0.12
C GLN A 147 27.07 -16.19 1.38
N ASN A 148 27.24 -15.00 1.97
CA ASN A 148 27.43 -14.85 3.41
C ASN A 148 26.20 -15.33 4.21
N ILE A 149 24.99 -14.99 3.75
CA ILE A 149 23.73 -15.44 4.36
C ILE A 149 23.65 -16.97 4.33
N GLN A 150 23.94 -17.59 3.19
CA GLN A 150 23.91 -19.04 3.05
C GLN A 150 24.98 -19.74 3.91
N LYS A 151 26.21 -19.21 3.93
CA LYS A 151 27.32 -19.73 4.77
C LYS A 151 26.98 -19.69 6.26
N THR A 152 26.24 -18.67 6.68
CA THR A 152 25.77 -18.55 8.08
C THR A 152 24.51 -19.35 8.37
N GLY A 153 24.00 -20.13 7.40
CA GLY A 153 22.81 -20.97 7.55
C GLY A 153 21.48 -20.19 7.48
N GLY A 154 21.49 -18.95 7.01
CA GLY A 154 20.29 -18.15 6.81
C GLY A 154 19.51 -18.56 5.55
N LYS A 155 18.18 -18.48 5.60
CA LYS A 155 17.30 -18.77 4.47
C LYS A 155 16.75 -17.47 3.88
N ILE A 156 16.95 -17.26 2.58
CA ILE A 156 16.43 -16.07 1.89
C ILE A 156 14.91 -16.22 1.73
N ILE A 157 14.17 -15.18 2.13
CA ILE A 157 12.72 -15.10 2.06
C ILE A 157 12.30 -14.35 0.80
N SER A 158 12.91 -13.18 0.55
CA SER A 158 12.61 -12.36 -0.62
C SER A 158 13.78 -11.44 -0.97
N ILE A 159 13.93 -11.16 -2.27
CA ILE A 159 14.82 -10.11 -2.78
C ILE A 159 13.96 -9.15 -3.60
N SER A 160 13.93 -7.88 -3.21
CA SER A 160 13.15 -6.85 -3.89
C SER A 160 14.01 -5.63 -4.18
N LYS A 161 13.85 -5.02 -5.35
CA LYS A 161 14.50 -3.74 -5.67
C LYS A 161 14.00 -2.66 -4.70
N VAL A 162 14.91 -1.88 -4.13
CA VAL A 162 14.56 -0.65 -3.40
C VAL A 162 14.07 0.38 -4.41
N ALA A 163 12.95 1.04 -4.11
CA ALA A 163 12.38 2.08 -4.96
C ALA A 163 13.37 3.24 -5.10
#